data_AF-A0ABD2NYF4-F1
#
_entry.id   AF-A0ABD2NYF4-F1
#
_cell.length_a   1.000
_cell.length_b   1.000
_cell.length_c   1.000
_cell.angle_alpha   90.00
_cell.angle_beta   90.00
_cell.angle_gamma   90.00
#
_symmetry.space_group_name_H-M   'P 1'
#
loop_
_entity.id
_entity.type
_entity.pdbx_description
1 polymer ?
#
loop_
_entity_poly.entity_id
_entity_poly.type
_entity_poly.pdbx_seq_one_letter_code
_entity_poly.pdbx_strand_id
1 'polypeptide(L)'
;MDVCNIDLFHRAMVDLPRVSNDVKIIWIKLIKKQIILLTRFAKNSDHGQKLRIQTNVGHLKRYKLKLQTLLAPKGSGLQIKRSNRVRWEDVQSAFQSRIRTGLVINLKHIDLGKYLEDAFYLIKSRLKNALKRHSMFKGNTVFCGQFIKKSGDTEILDFKYFQRKTV
;
A
#
# COMPACT_ATOMS: atom_id res chain seq x y z
N MET A 1 -2.07 -12.21 -20.38
CA MET A 1 -1.96 -10.78 -19.99
C MET A 1 -0.86 -10.68 -18.95
N ASP A 2 0.33 -10.27 -19.38
CA ASP A 2 1.45 -10.06 -18.46
C ASP A 2 1.03 -9.06 -17.39
N VAL A 3 1.06 -9.52 -16.15
CA VAL A 3 0.80 -8.71 -14.98
C VAL A 3 1.91 -7.67 -14.96
N CYS A 4 1.58 -6.47 -15.47
CA CYS A 4 2.38 -5.25 -15.46
C CYS A 4 3.56 -5.39 -14.49
N ASN A 5 4.75 -5.69 -15.04
CA ASN A 5 5.90 -6.16 -14.28
C ASN A 5 6.16 -5.15 -13.17
N ILE A 6 5.70 -5.50 -11.97
CA ILE A 6 5.64 -4.54 -10.86
C ILE A 6 7.04 -4.16 -10.43
N ASP A 7 8.03 -4.98 -10.76
CA ASP A 7 9.45 -4.71 -10.56
C ASP A 7 9.95 -3.66 -11.53
N LEU A 8 9.49 -3.67 -12.80
CA LEU A 8 9.82 -2.62 -13.77
C LEU A 8 9.18 -1.29 -13.36
N PHE A 9 7.90 -1.32 -12.97
CA PHE A 9 7.22 -0.15 -12.41
C PHE A 9 7.91 0.29 -11.12
N HIS A 10 8.32 -0.63 -10.25
CA HIS A 10 8.99 -0.31 -9.01
C HIS A 10 10.35 0.35 -9.25
N ARG A 11 11.18 -0.17 -10.15
CA ARG A 11 12.48 0.42 -10.53
C ARG A 11 12.30 1.85 -11.03
N ALA A 12 11.36 2.07 -11.95
CA ALA A 12 10.99 3.42 -12.39
C ALA A 12 10.51 4.31 -11.21
N MET A 13 9.98 3.69 -10.16
CA MET A 13 9.46 4.39 -8.98
C MET A 13 10.49 4.60 -7.85
N VAL A 14 11.69 4.01 -7.93
CA VAL A 14 12.80 4.29 -7.00
C VAL A 14 13.32 5.71 -7.23
N ASP A 15 13.40 6.15 -8.49
CA ASP A 15 13.86 7.49 -8.89
C ASP A 15 12.82 8.60 -8.72
N LEU A 16 11.61 8.28 -8.22
CA LEU A 16 10.51 9.23 -8.00
C LEU A 16 10.87 10.54 -7.29
N PRO A 17 11.78 10.58 -6.30
CA PRO A 17 12.14 11.85 -5.66
C PRO A 17 12.85 12.80 -6.64
N ARG A 18 13.55 12.27 -7.64
CA ARG A 18 14.43 13.00 -8.57
C ARG A 18 13.74 13.47 -9.85
N VAL A 19 12.55 12.95 -10.17
CA VAL A 19 11.78 13.36 -11.36
C VAL A 19 11.03 14.69 -11.13
N SER A 20 10.77 15.44 -12.20
CA SER A 20 10.07 16.73 -12.15
C SER A 20 8.64 16.59 -11.62
N ASN A 21 8.08 17.70 -11.10
CA ASN A 21 6.72 17.69 -10.55
C ASN A 21 5.65 17.38 -11.62
N ASP A 22 5.85 17.83 -12.86
CA ASP A 22 4.94 17.52 -13.98
C ASP A 22 4.87 16.02 -14.26
N VAL A 23 6.03 15.35 -14.25
CA VAL A 23 6.12 13.90 -14.40
C VAL A 23 5.39 13.19 -13.26
N LYS A 24 5.57 13.63 -12.01
CA LYS A 24 4.83 13.08 -10.84
C LYS A 24 3.32 13.21 -11.01
N ILE A 25 2.83 14.34 -11.52
CA ILE A 25 1.40 14.58 -11.77
C ILE A 25 0.87 13.62 -12.85
N ILE A 26 1.62 13.41 -13.94
CA ILE A 26 1.27 12.45 -15.00
C ILE A 26 1.16 11.04 -14.42
N TRP A 27 2.15 10.60 -13.63
CA TRP A 27 2.10 9.28 -12.97
C TRP A 27 0.89 9.11 -12.06
N ILE A 28 0.54 10.14 -11.27
CA ILE A 28 -0.69 10.09 -10.45
C ILE A 28 -1.93 9.87 -11.32
N LYS A 29 -2.04 10.55 -12.47
CA LYS A 29 -3.16 10.36 -13.41
C LYS A 29 -3.20 8.94 -13.97
N LEU A 30 -2.06 8.39 -14.40
CA LEU A 30 -1.95 7.03 -14.92
C LEU A 30 -2.31 5.99 -13.86
N ILE A 31 -1.78 6.12 -12.65
CA ILE A 31 -2.07 5.24 -11.52
C ILE A 31 -3.57 5.22 -11.20
N LYS A 32 -4.22 6.39 -11.18
CA LYS A 32 -5.68 6.48 -10.96
C LYS A 32 -6.46 5.70 -12.01
N LYS A 33 -6.10 5.84 -13.30
CA LYS A 33 -6.71 5.08 -14.40
C LYS A 33 -6.50 3.58 -14.21
N GLN A 34 -5.28 3.16 -13.88
CA GLN A 34 -4.95 1.75 -13.69
C GLN A 34 -5.71 1.11 -12.51
N ILE A 35 -5.85 1.82 -11.40
CA ILE A 35 -6.65 1.35 -10.25
C ILE A 35 -8.10 1.11 -10.67
N ILE A 36 -8.70 2.01 -11.46
CA ILE A 36 -10.08 1.85 -11.94
C ILE A 36 -10.21 0.60 -12.82
N LEU A 37 -9.29 0.43 -13.79
CA LEU A 37 -9.30 -0.73 -14.69
C LEU A 37 -9.15 -2.05 -13.93
N LEU A 38 -8.15 -2.14 -13.05
CA LEU A 38 -7.89 -3.33 -12.24
C LEU A 38 -9.08 -3.64 -11.31
N THR A 39 -9.68 -2.62 -10.69
CA THR A 39 -10.84 -2.83 -9.82
C THR A 39 -12.07 -3.31 -10.60
N ARG A 40 -12.27 -2.84 -11.84
CA ARG A 40 -13.33 -3.34 -12.72
C ARG A 40 -13.06 -4.78 -13.13
N PHE A 41 -11.84 -5.09 -13.58
CA PHE A 41 -11.45 -6.44 -13.99
C PHE A 41 -11.63 -7.43 -12.83
N ALA A 42 -11.22 -7.05 -11.61
CA ALA A 42 -11.37 -7.87 -10.42
C ALA A 42 -12.81 -8.29 -10.12
N LYS A 43 -13.86 -7.58 -10.59
CA LYS A 43 -15.25 -8.01 -10.34
C LYS A 43 -15.55 -9.36 -11.01
N ASN A 44 -15.00 -9.57 -12.20
CA ASN A 44 -15.30 -10.72 -13.06
C ASN A 44 -14.23 -11.82 -12.97
N SER A 45 -13.16 -11.63 -12.21
CA SER A 45 -12.09 -12.62 -12.07
C SER A 45 -12.39 -13.71 -11.04
N ASP A 46 -11.69 -14.84 -11.12
CA ASP A 46 -11.69 -15.86 -10.08
C ASP A 46 -11.07 -15.37 -8.75
N HIS A 47 -11.15 -16.20 -7.71
CA HIS A 47 -10.68 -15.85 -6.38
C HIS A 47 -9.17 -15.55 -6.30
N GLY A 48 -8.32 -16.37 -6.95
CA GLY A 48 -6.87 -16.19 -6.94
C GLY A 48 -6.44 -14.94 -7.70
N GLN A 49 -7.05 -14.70 -8.86
CA GLN A 49 -6.85 -13.48 -9.63
C GLN A 49 -7.29 -12.23 -8.85
N LYS A 50 -8.45 -12.28 -8.19
CA LYS A 50 -8.94 -11.19 -7.32
C LYS A 50 -7.91 -10.82 -6.26
N LEU A 51 -7.29 -11.79 -5.61
CA LEU A 51 -6.26 -11.53 -4.59
C LEU A 51 -5.01 -10.87 -5.17
N ARG A 52 -4.52 -11.35 -6.31
CA ARG A 52 -3.37 -10.74 -7.02
C ARG A 52 -3.67 -9.30 -7.44
N ILE A 53 -4.86 -9.07 -7.99
CA ILE A 53 -5.29 -7.73 -8.40
C ILE A 53 -5.40 -6.78 -7.21
N GLN A 54 -5.96 -7.24 -6.08
CA GLN A 54 -6.03 -6.44 -4.85
C GLN A 54 -4.64 -6.04 -4.34
N THR A 55 -3.67 -6.97 -4.41
CA THR A 55 -2.28 -6.70 -4.05
C THR A 55 -1.68 -5.60 -4.95
N ASN A 56 -1.88 -5.71 -6.26
CA ASN A 56 -1.39 -4.71 -7.22
C ASN A 56 -2.07 -3.35 -7.05
N VAL A 57 -3.39 -3.32 -6.83
CA VAL A 57 -4.12 -2.10 -6.49
C VAL A 57 -3.56 -1.47 -5.21
N GLY A 58 -3.17 -2.29 -4.24
CA GLY A 58 -2.51 -1.85 -3.03
C GLY A 58 -1.18 -1.13 -3.27
N HIS A 59 -0.31 -1.73 -4.08
CA HIS A 59 0.96 -1.11 -4.49
C HIS A 59 0.74 0.21 -5.22
N LEU A 60 -0.20 0.24 -6.18
CA LEU A 60 -0.56 1.46 -6.91
C LEU A 60 -1.07 2.56 -5.97
N LYS A 61 -1.91 2.22 -4.99
CA LYS A 61 -2.38 3.18 -3.96
C LYS A 61 -1.22 3.73 -3.14
N ARG A 62 -0.28 2.88 -2.71
CA ARG A 62 0.95 3.29 -2.02
C ARG A 62 1.76 4.27 -2.85
N TYR A 63 2.01 3.95 -4.11
CA TYR A 63 2.77 4.79 -5.01
C TYR A 63 2.13 6.16 -5.25
N LYS A 64 0.83 6.19 -5.52
CA LYS A 64 0.05 7.43 -5.64
C LYS A 64 0.23 8.30 -4.39
N LEU A 65 0.11 7.70 -3.22
CA LEU A 65 0.18 8.42 -1.96
C LEU A 65 1.60 8.94 -1.66
N LYS A 66 2.64 8.17 -1.99
CA LYS A 66 4.03 8.62 -1.93
C LYS A 66 4.26 9.83 -2.84
N LEU A 67 3.78 9.78 -4.09
CA LEU A 67 3.85 10.90 -5.04
C LEU A 67 3.12 12.15 -4.53
N GLN A 68 1.92 11.98 -4.01
CA GLN A 68 1.15 13.09 -3.42
C GLN A 68 1.89 13.72 -2.22
N THR A 69 2.58 12.91 -1.42
CA THR A 69 3.39 13.39 -0.29
C THR A 69 4.62 14.16 -0.76
N LEU A 70 5.23 13.77 -1.88
CA LEU A 70 6.36 14.48 -2.48
C LEU A 70 5.95 15.82 -3.13
N LEU A 71 4.71 15.92 -3.63
CA LEU A 71 4.16 17.15 -4.21
C LEU A 71 3.56 18.10 -3.17
N ALA A 72 3.26 17.61 -1.96
CA ALA A 72 2.67 18.43 -0.91
C ALA A 72 3.62 19.56 -0.49
N PRO A 73 3.12 20.80 -0.28
CA PRO A 73 3.93 21.88 0.26
C PRO A 73 4.57 21.46 1.58
N LYS A 74 5.88 21.64 1.73
CA LYS A 74 6.58 21.43 3.00
C LYS A 74 6.31 22.63 3.90
N GLY A 75 5.17 22.63 4.58
CA GLY A 75 4.80 23.66 5.55
C GLY A 75 5.67 23.63 6.82
N SER A 76 5.88 24.81 7.41
CA SER A 76 6.68 25.10 8.59
C SER A 76 6.23 24.36 9.85
N GLY A 77 7.11 23.55 10.45
CA GLY A 77 7.20 23.28 11.89
C GLY A 77 6.01 22.63 12.65
N LEU A 78 4.84 22.39 12.05
CA LEU A 78 3.70 21.82 12.78
C LEU A 78 3.93 20.36 13.16
N GLN A 79 3.60 20.03 14.41
CA GLN A 79 3.67 18.68 14.99
C GLN A 79 3.11 17.63 14.03
N ILE A 80 3.95 16.65 13.67
CA ILE A 80 3.62 15.64 12.66
C ILE A 80 2.60 14.65 13.26
N LYS A 81 1.31 14.86 12.95
CA LYS A 81 0.23 13.91 13.29
C LYS A 81 0.55 12.50 12.76
N ARG A 82 0.13 11.45 13.47
CA ARG A 82 0.27 10.03 13.02
C ARG A 82 -0.27 9.79 11.61
N SER A 83 -1.37 10.46 11.24
CA SER A 83 -1.94 10.42 9.88
C SER A 83 -0.99 10.88 8.77
N ASN A 84 0.06 11.62 9.14
CA ASN A 84 1.08 12.12 8.22
C ASN A 84 2.28 11.17 8.11
N ARG A 85 2.33 10.11 8.94
CA ARG A 85 3.42 9.12 8.99
C ARG A 85 2.99 7.74 8.50
N VAL A 86 1.76 7.34 8.84
CA VAL A 86 1.08 6.15 8.32
C VAL A 86 -0.32 6.49 7.83
N ARG A 87 -0.80 5.77 6.81
CA ARG A 87 -2.15 5.97 6.26
C ARG A 87 -2.85 4.66 5.99
N TRP A 88 -4.13 4.62 6.36
CA TRP A 88 -5.02 3.53 5.99
C TRP A 88 -5.61 3.78 4.61
N GLU A 89 -5.58 2.77 3.76
CA GLU A 89 -6.27 2.76 2.48
C GLU A 89 -7.12 1.50 2.37
N ASP A 90 -8.42 1.68 2.12
CA ASP A 90 -9.32 0.56 1.84
C ASP A 90 -9.09 0.09 0.40
N VAL A 91 -8.74 -1.18 0.23
CA VAL A 91 -8.76 -1.87 -1.06
C VAL A 91 -10.11 -2.56 -1.11
N GLN A 92 -11.12 -1.78 -1.50
CA GLN A 92 -12.51 -2.23 -1.52
C GLN A 92 -12.57 -3.62 -2.16
N SER A 93 -13.07 -4.56 -1.38
CA SER A 93 -13.06 -5.96 -1.72
C SER A 93 -13.97 -6.20 -2.91
N ALA A 94 -13.44 -6.88 -3.93
CA ALA A 94 -14.26 -7.45 -5.01
C ALA A 94 -15.24 -8.52 -4.49
N PHE A 95 -15.20 -8.85 -3.19
CA PHE A 95 -16.15 -9.71 -2.50
C PHE A 95 -17.19 -8.83 -1.80
N GLN A 96 -18.34 -8.67 -2.46
CA GLN A 96 -19.39 -7.69 -2.17
C GLN A 96 -20.08 -7.79 -0.79
N SER A 97 -19.64 -8.62 0.17
CA SER A 97 -20.34 -8.68 1.46
C SER A 97 -19.58 -9.10 2.71
N ARG A 98 -18.44 -9.81 2.66
CA ARG A 98 -17.85 -10.37 3.91
C ARG A 98 -16.37 -10.11 4.18
N ILE A 99 -15.57 -9.77 3.18
CA ILE A 99 -14.13 -9.54 3.36
C ILE A 99 -13.85 -8.07 3.16
N ARG A 100 -13.20 -7.42 4.14
CA ARG A 100 -12.67 -6.06 4.00
C ARG A 100 -11.16 -6.11 4.02
N THR A 101 -10.53 -5.61 2.96
CA THR A 101 -9.07 -5.53 2.88
C THR A 101 -8.65 -4.09 3.11
N GLY A 102 -7.91 -3.87 4.19
CA GLY A 102 -7.28 -2.59 4.51
C GLY A 102 -5.78 -2.68 4.37
N LEU A 103 -5.17 -1.60 3.88
CA LEU A 103 -3.72 -1.44 3.82
C LEU A 103 -3.28 -0.33 4.77
N VAL A 104 -2.23 -0.60 5.53
CA VAL A 104 -1.49 0.44 6.23
C VAL A 104 -0.24 0.75 5.41
N ILE A 105 -0.12 1.99 4.97
CA ILE A 105 0.98 2.44 4.12
C ILE A 105 1.92 3.30 4.94
N ASN A 106 3.20 2.92 4.95
CA ASN A 106 4.28 3.76 5.49
C ASN A 106 4.52 4.96 4.57
N LEU A 107 4.49 6.17 5.12
CA LEU A 107 4.74 7.41 4.40
C LEU A 107 6.09 8.03 4.73
N LYS A 108 6.57 7.89 5.97
CA LYS A 108 7.73 8.64 6.46
C LYS A 108 8.67 7.86 7.38
N HIS A 109 8.29 6.69 7.89
CA HIS A 109 9.15 5.95 8.81
C HIS A 109 10.31 5.31 8.08
N ILE A 110 11.51 5.52 8.61
CA ILE A 110 12.72 4.76 8.26
C ILE A 110 12.83 3.54 9.17
N ASP A 111 12.60 3.76 10.47
CA ASP A 111 12.62 2.70 11.48
C ASP A 111 11.35 1.83 11.42
N LEU A 112 11.55 0.51 11.35
CA LEU A 112 10.47 -0.47 11.26
C LEU A 112 9.66 -0.55 12.55
N GLY A 113 10.30 -0.47 13.72
CA GLY A 113 9.61 -0.52 15.02
C GLY A 113 8.60 0.61 15.18
N LYS A 114 9.03 1.85 14.92
CA LYS A 114 8.18 3.05 14.93
C LYS A 114 7.04 2.96 13.91
N TYR A 115 7.28 2.38 12.74
CA TYR A 115 6.21 2.13 11.76
C TYR A 115 5.17 1.16 12.32
N LEU A 116 5.60 0.02 12.87
CA LEU A 116 4.70 -1.00 13.40
C LEU A 116 3.89 -0.48 14.59
N GLU A 117 4.48 0.35 15.44
CA GLU A 117 3.78 1.00 16.56
C GLU A 117 2.65 1.92 16.06
N ASP A 118 2.96 2.85 15.15
CA ASP A 118 1.95 3.74 14.57
C ASP A 118 0.88 2.97 13.78
N ALA A 119 1.28 1.94 13.03
CA ALA A 119 0.37 1.05 12.33
C ALA A 119 -0.56 0.32 13.30
N PHE A 120 -0.04 -0.17 14.43
CA PHE A 120 -0.83 -0.83 15.46
C PHE A 120 -1.92 0.09 16.02
N TYR A 121 -1.59 1.33 16.37
CA TYR A 121 -2.59 2.29 16.86
C TYR A 121 -3.67 2.57 15.83
N LEU A 122 -3.28 2.70 14.56
CA LEU A 122 -4.21 2.92 13.45
C LEU A 122 -5.15 1.70 13.27
N ILE A 123 -4.60 0.49 13.20
CA ILE A 123 -5.35 -0.76 13.08
C ILE A 123 -6.30 -0.93 14.27
N LYS A 124 -5.81 -0.74 15.50
CA LYS A 124 -6.60 -0.85 16.74
C LYS A 124 -7.82 0.06 16.70
N SER A 125 -7.66 1.32 16.28
CA SER A 125 -8.77 2.26 16.13
C SER A 125 -9.81 1.77 15.10
N ARG A 126 -9.36 1.26 13.95
CA ARG A 126 -10.26 0.71 12.92
C ARG A 126 -11.00 -0.54 13.39
N LEU A 127 -10.32 -1.46 14.06
CA LEU A 127 -10.92 -2.68 14.60
C LEU A 127 -11.96 -2.36 15.69
N LYS A 128 -11.66 -1.44 16.61
CA LYS A 128 -12.65 -0.98 17.60
C LYS A 128 -13.92 -0.44 16.93
N ASN A 129 -13.78 0.36 15.87
CA ASN A 129 -14.93 0.89 15.12
C ASN A 129 -15.67 -0.18 14.30
N ALA A 130 -14.99 -1.26 13.90
CA ALA A 130 -15.63 -2.40 13.25
C ALA A 130 -16.43 -3.24 14.28
N LEU A 131 -15.85 -3.49 15.46
CA LEU A 131 -16.48 -4.23 16.56
C LEU A 131 -17.75 -3.58 17.08
N LYS A 132 -17.86 -2.24 17.03
CA LYS A 132 -19.11 -1.53 17.35
C LYS A 132 -20.26 -1.89 16.41
N ARG A 133 -19.97 -2.34 15.18
CA ARG A 133 -20.96 -2.66 14.14
C ARG A 133 -21.15 -4.16 13.94
N HIS A 134 -20.18 -4.96 14.33
CA HIS A 134 -20.16 -6.40 14.15
C HIS A 134 -19.65 -7.06 15.43
N SER A 135 -20.44 -7.96 16.02
CA SER A 135 -20.12 -8.63 17.29
C SER A 135 -18.87 -9.51 17.21
N MET A 136 -18.50 -9.96 16.01
CA MET A 136 -17.36 -10.83 15.77
C MET A 136 -16.67 -10.48 14.45
N PHE A 137 -15.33 -10.55 14.42
CA PHE A 137 -14.55 -10.49 13.19
C PHE A 137 -13.39 -11.48 13.23
N LYS A 138 -13.06 -12.07 12.08
CA LYS A 138 -11.82 -12.83 11.87
C LYS A 138 -10.88 -11.95 11.06
N GLY A 139 -9.74 -11.60 11.65
CA GLY A 139 -8.72 -10.80 10.98
C GLY A 139 -7.55 -11.67 10.52
N ASN A 140 -7.20 -11.57 9.24
CA ASN A 140 -5.92 -12.04 8.73
C ASN A 140 -5.02 -10.82 8.47
N THR A 141 -3.74 -10.92 8.80
CA THR A 141 -2.77 -9.84 8.58
C THR A 141 -1.57 -10.36 7.82
N VAL A 142 -1.15 -9.60 6.80
CA VAL A 142 0.07 -9.87 6.03
C VAL A 142 0.95 -8.64 6.12
N PHE A 143 2.18 -8.81 6.59
CA PHE A 143 3.19 -7.77 6.50
C PHE A 143 3.87 -7.85 5.13
N CYS A 144 3.87 -6.73 4.40
CA CYS A 144 4.55 -6.60 3.11
C CYS A 144 5.65 -5.55 3.28
N GLY A 145 6.90 -6.00 3.15
CA GLY A 145 8.08 -5.14 3.25
C GLY A 145 8.91 -5.25 1.98
N GLN A 146 9.57 -4.15 1.63
CA GLN A 146 10.60 -4.15 0.61
C GLN A 146 11.96 -4.33 1.27
N PHE A 147 12.74 -5.28 0.78
CA PHE A 147 14.06 -5.63 1.29
C PHE A 147 15.09 -5.43 0.21
N ILE A 148 16.28 -4.98 0.63
CA ILE A 148 17.46 -4.88 -0.23
C ILE A 148 18.32 -6.09 0.08
N LYS A 149 18.53 -6.96 -0.89
CA LYS A 149 19.54 -8.01 -0.82
C LYS A 149 20.78 -7.54 -1.58
N LYS A 150 21.90 -7.44 -0.88
CA LYS A 150 23.21 -7.20 -1.51
C LYS A 150 23.78 -8.54 -1.97
N SER A 151 24.10 -8.67 -3.24
CA SER A 151 24.76 -9.84 -3.82
C SER A 151 25.89 -9.37 -4.72
N GLY A 152 27.12 -9.36 -4.18
CA GLY A 152 28.26 -8.69 -4.82
C GLY A 152 27.99 -7.19 -5.00
N ASP A 153 28.28 -6.66 -6.19
CA ASP A 153 28.06 -5.25 -6.55
C ASP A 153 26.59 -4.93 -6.95
N THR A 154 25.69 -5.92 -6.89
CA THR A 154 24.29 -5.73 -7.29
C THR A 154 23.37 -5.64 -6.07
N GLU A 155 22.60 -4.56 -5.99
CA GLU A 155 21.49 -4.41 -5.03
C GLU A 155 20.19 -4.89 -5.66
N ILE A 156 19.64 -5.99 -5.15
CA ILE A 156 18.36 -6.53 -5.59
C ILE A 156 17.28 -6.09 -4.60
N LEU A 157 16.33 -5.29 -5.07
CA LEU A 157 15.14 -4.89 -4.33
C LEU A 157 14.03 -5.92 -4.55
N ASP A 158 13.48 -6.47 -3.47
CA ASP A 158 12.40 -7.46 -3.55
C ASP A 158 11.32 -7.23 -2.48
N PHE A 159 10.07 -7.52 -2.81
CA PHE A 159 8.96 -7.50 -1.86
C PHE A 159 8.81 -8.86 -1.19
N LYS A 160 8.91 -8.88 0.14
CA LYS A 160 8.64 -10.06 0.95
C LYS A 160 7.32 -9.90 1.69
N TYR A 161 6.54 -10.99 1.68
CA TYR A 161 5.24 -11.07 2.32
C TYR A 161 5.31 -12.08 3.46
N PHE A 162 5.12 -11.59 4.68
CA PHE A 162 5.16 -12.40 5.90
C PHE A 162 3.74 -12.54 6.41
N GLN A 163 3.27 -13.78 6.45
CA GLN A 163 1.99 -14.14 7.02
C GLN A 163 2.25 -14.86 8.34
N ARG A 164 1.43 -14.57 9.36
CA ARG A 164 1.45 -15.38 10.58
C ARG A 164 0.86 -16.74 10.23
N LYS A 165 1.62 -17.82 10.41
CA LYS A 165 1.03 -19.16 10.50
C LYS A 165 0.30 -19.24 11.84
N THR A 166 -0.99 -19.57 11.81
CA THR A 166 -1.71 -19.97 13.02
C THR A 166 -1.05 -21.26 13.49
N VAL A 167 -0.40 -21.23 14.65
CA VAL A 167 0.00 -22.44 15.39
C VAL A 167 -1.24 -22.94 16.12
#